data_AF-A0A7W1W9L4-F1
#
_entry.id   AF-A0A7W1W9L4-F1
#
_cell.length_a   1.000
_cell.length_b   1.000
_cell.length_c   1.000
_cell.angle_alpha   90.00
_cell.angle_beta   90.00
_cell.angle_gamma   90.00
#
_symmetry.space_group_name_H-M   'P 1'
#
loop_
_entity.id
_entity.type
_entity.pdbx_description
1 polymer ?
#
loop_
_entity_poly.entity_id
_entity_poly.type
_entity_poly.pdbx_seq_one_letter_code
_entity_poly.pdbx_strand_id
1 'polypeptide(L)' 'LVDDRAARRCAETLNIKTLGTGGILVLAKRRGLIQNVSLELKKLTGAGLWLSDEIIDVILKQADEL' A
#
# COMPACT_ATOMS: atom_id res chain seq x y z
N LEU A 1 15.99 -12.09 -8.15
CA LEU A 1 15.52 -11.20 -7.09
C LEU A 1 15.80 -9.77 -7.53
N VAL A 2 14.80 -8.90 -7.65
CA VAL A 2 14.98 -7.49 -8.02
C VAL A 2 14.90 -6.67 -6.75
N ASP A 3 15.80 -5.72 -6.58
CA ASP A 3 15.73 -4.77 -5.47
C ASP A 3 14.55 -3.81 -5.70
N ASP A 4 13.58 -3.82 -4.79
CA ASP A 4 12.37 -2.98 -4.87
C ASP A 4 12.68 -1.49 -5.01
N ARG A 5 13.74 -1.01 -4.35
CA ARG A 5 14.13 0.41 -4.42
C ARG A 5 14.71 0.76 -5.79
N ALA A 6 15.55 -0.10 -6.34
CA ALA A 6 16.07 0.06 -7.70
C ALA A 6 14.93 -0.02 -8.74
N ALA A 7 14.02 -0.99 -8.60
CA ALA A 7 12.85 -1.12 -9.47
C ALA A 7 11.96 0.13 -9.43
N ARG A 8 11.68 0.65 -8.23
CA ARG A 8 10.87 1.86 -8.05
C ARG A 8 11.53 3.08 -8.71
N ARG A 9 12.84 3.25 -8.53
CA ARG A 9 13.60 4.34 -9.19
C ARG A 9 13.55 4.22 -10.71
N CYS A 10 13.69 3.02 -11.26
CA CYS A 10 13.56 2.79 -12.70
C CYS A 10 12.16 3.15 -13.19
N ALA A 11 11.12 2.72 -12.47
CA ALA A 11 9.73 3.02 -12.81
C ALA A 11 9.45 4.53 -12.78
N GLU A 12 9.93 5.24 -11.75
CA GLU A 12 9.84 6.71 -11.65
C GLU A 12 10.57 7.39 -12.82
N THR A 13 11.79 6.95 -13.16
CA THR A 13 12.56 7.49 -14.29
C THR A 13 11.85 7.30 -15.63
N LEU A 14 11.13 6.18 -15.79
CA LEU A 14 10.41 5.83 -17.01
C LEU A 14 8.94 6.27 -17.00
N ASN A 15 8.49 7.04 -16.00
CA ASN A 15 7.08 7.42 -15.81
C ASN A 15 6.11 6.21 -15.78
N ILE A 16 6.58 5.07 -15.30
CA ILE A 16 5.76 3.88 -15.09
C ILE A 16 5.08 3.99 -13.73
N LYS A 17 3.76 3.92 -13.71
CA LYS A 17 2.98 3.88 -12.46
C LYS A 17 3.30 2.61 -11.69
N THR A 18 3.69 2.77 -10.42
CA THR A 18 3.90 1.65 -9.50
C THR A 18 2.72 1.48 -8.55
N LEU A 19 2.41 0.24 -8.19
CA LEU A 19 1.42 -0.08 -7.16
C LEU A 19 2.08 -0.96 -6.08
N GLY A 20 2.09 -0.48 -4.84
CA GLY A 20 2.53 -1.27 -3.68
C GLY A 20 1.37 -1.92 -2.94
N THR A 21 1.68 -2.71 -1.91
CA THR A 21 0.69 -3.46 -1.10
C THR A 21 -0.42 -2.58 -0.54
N GLY A 22 -0.10 -1.40 -0.01
CA GLY A 22 -1.12 -0.46 0.48
C GLY A 22 -2.09 0.01 -0.59
N GLY A 23 -1.60 0.25 -1.81
CA GLY A 23 -2.44 0.60 -2.95
C GLY A 23 -3.36 -0.54 -3.40
N ILE A 24 -2.91 -1.80 -3.25
CA ILE A 24 -3.74 -2.98 -3.50
C ILE A 24 -4.91 -3.04 -2.49
N LEU A 25 -4.66 -2.75 -1.21
CA LEU A 25 -5.73 -2.70 -0.20
C LEU A 25 -6.77 -1.61 -0.50
N VAL A 26 -6.32 -0.40 -0.84
CA VAL A 26 -7.22 0.69 -1.25
C VAL A 26 -8.06 0.28 -2.46
N LEU A 27 -7.44 -0.34 -3.46
CA LEU A 27 -8.14 -0.83 -4.65
C LEU A 27 -9.16 -1.93 -4.31
N ALA A 28 -8.80 -2.85 -3.43
CA ALA A 28 -9.68 -3.92 -2.97
C ALA A 28 -10.91 -3.35 -2.25
N LYS A 29 -10.74 -2.33 -1.40
CA LYS A 29 -11.86 -1.64 -0.75
C LYS A 29 -12.77 -0.95 -1.77
N ARG A 30 -12.19 -0.19 -2.71
CA ARG A 30 -12.96 0.49 -3.78
C ARG A 30 -13.76 -0.48 -4.66
N ARG A 31 -13.30 -1.73 -4.77
CA ARG A 31 -13.99 -2.83 -5.48
C ARG A 31 -14.96 -3.62 -4.60
N GLY A 32 -15.12 -3.27 -3.33
CA GLY A 32 -16.00 -3.97 -2.38
C GLY A 32 -15.49 -5.34 -1.93
N LEU A 33 -14.22 -5.67 -2.18
CA LEU A 33 -13.63 -6.97 -1.80
C LEU A 33 -13.26 -7.03 -0.31
N ILE A 34 -12.94 -5.88 0.27
CA ILE A 34 -12.69 -5.71 1.71
C ILE A 34 -13.48 -4.49 2.20
N GLN A 35 -13.88 -4.53 3.48
CA GLN A 35 -14.68 -3.46 4.07
C GLN A 35 -13.82 -2.38 4.74
N ASN A 36 -12.67 -2.77 5.31
CA ASN A 36 -11.85 -1.91 6.14
C ASN A 36 -10.36 -2.12 5.87
N VAL A 37 -9.69 -1.09 5.36
CA VAL A 37 -8.27 -1.10 5.04
C VAL A 37 -7.42 -1.13 6.32
N SER A 38 -7.83 -0.43 7.37
CA SER A 38 -7.10 -0.43 8.65
C SER A 38 -6.97 -1.83 9.28
N LEU A 39 -8.01 -2.68 9.13
CA LEU A 39 -7.99 -4.06 9.63
C LEU A 39 -6.98 -4.92 8.86
N GLU A 40 -6.96 -4.80 7.53
CA GLU A 40 -6.01 -5.56 6.70
C GLU A 40 -4.58 -5.05 6.89
N LEU A 41 -4.37 -3.75 7.10
CA LEU A 41 -3.06 -3.21 7.47
C LEU A 41 -2.54 -3.79 8.78
N LYS A 42 -3.39 -3.90 9.81
CA LYS A 42 -3.01 -4.55 11.09
C LYS A 42 -2.63 -6.01 10.92
N LYS A 43 -3.29 -6.76 10.02
CA LYS A 43 -2.90 -8.14 9.72
C LYS A 43 -1.54 -8.20 9.04
N LEU A 44 -1.26 -7.30 8.10
CA LEU A 44 0.04 -7.24 7.42
C LEU A 44 1.18 -6.90 8.39
N THR A 45 0.98 -5.91 9.26
CA THR A 45 1.99 -5.57 10.28
C THR A 45 2.19 -6.68 11.29
N GLY A 46 1.11 -7.35 11.72
CA GLY A 46 1.17 -8.55 12.55
C GLY A 46 1.88 -9.74 11.90
N ALA A 47 1.86 -9.81 10.56
CA ALA A 47 2.60 -10.81 9.77
C ALA A 47 4.07 -10.44 9.50
N GLY A 48 4.54 -9.30 10.02
CA GLY A 48 5.93 -8.85 9.92
C GLY A 48 6.22 -7.84 8.81
N LEU A 49 5.19 -7.32 8.11
CA LEU A 49 5.39 -6.19 7.19
C LEU A 49 5.59 -4.91 8.00
N TRP A 50 6.79 -4.34 7.94
CA TRP A 50 7.05 -3.04 8.56
C TRP A 50 6.50 -1.90 7.70
N LEU A 51 5.75 -0.99 8.33
CA LEU A 51 5.21 0.24 7.75
C LEU A 51 5.38 1.36 8.77
N SER A 52 5.83 2.54 8.34
CA SER A 52 5.83 3.73 9.21
C SER A 52 4.42 4.27 9.38
N ASP A 53 4.19 4.99 10.48
CA ASP A 53 2.89 5.63 10.74
C ASP A 53 2.48 6.61 9.64
N GLU A 54 3.45 7.32 9.03
CA GLU A 54 3.13 8.25 7.92
C GLU A 54 2.60 7.49 6.69
N ILE A 55 3.14 6.30 6.41
CA ILE A 55 2.65 5.46 5.30
C ILE A 55 1.27 4.90 5.61
N ILE A 56 1.02 4.50 6.86
CA ILE A 56 -0.31 4.05 7.31
C ILE A 56 -1.34 5.16 7.10
N ASP A 57 -1.05 6.38 7.55
CA ASP A 57 -1.94 7.54 7.40
C ASP A 57 -2.24 7.86 5.93
N VAL A 58 -1.22 7.83 5.06
CA VAL A 58 -1.41 8.04 3.62
C VAL A 58 -2.34 6.99 3.03
N ILE A 59 -2.19 5.72 3.41
CA ILE A 59 -3.05 4.63 2.91
C ILE A 59 -4.49 4.80 3.42
N LEU A 60 -4.68 5.15 4.70
CA LEU A 60 -6.01 5.34 5.28
C LEU A 60 -6.74 6.54 4.67
N LYS A 61 -6.05 7.67 4.44
CA LYS A 61 -6.62 8.82 3.71
C LYS A 61 -7.05 8.44 2.29
N GLN A 62 -6.25 7.64 1.58
CA GLN A 62 -6.61 7.15 0.24
C GLN A 62 -7.80 6.18 0.25
N ALA A 63 -8.03 5.51 1.37
CA ALA A 63 -9.14 4.58 1.62
C ALA A 63 -10.40 5.26 2.18
N ASP A 64 -10.36 6.57 2.44
CA ASP A 64 -11.45 7.31 3.10
C ASP A 64 -11.77 6.73 4.50
N GLU A 65 -10.72 6.49 5.29
CA GLU A 65 -10.80 5.99 6.68
C GLU A 65 -10.16 6.96 7.70
N LEU A 66 -9.70 8.13 7.25
CA LEU A 66 -9.04 9.15 8.07
C LEU A 66 -9.28 10.56 7.50
#